data_AF-A0A0R2BBC2-F1
#
_entry.id   AF-A0A0R2BBC2-F1
#
_cell.length_a   1.000
_cell.length_b   1.000
_cell.length_c   1.000
_cell.angle_alpha   90.00
_cell.angle_beta   90.00
_cell.angle_gamma   90.00
#
_symmetry.space_group_name_H-M   'P 1'
#
loop_
_entity.id
_entity.type
_entity.pdbx_description
1 polymer ?
#
loop_
_entity_poly.entity_id
_entity_poly.type
_entity_poly.pdbx_seq_one_letter_code
_entity_poly.pdbx_strand_id
1 'polypeptide(L)'
;MKRWVENYQKDGIEGLKQKDTHHQYPVELKEEVTQKYLAGYTSYDQLAKEYQIPNIAVISRWVALYTSGKSLDTTRRKVIMKDGRKTTQLERIEIAQWIIAHQMDYTTAIQKFNVSQGQVYSWVKKFKQGGQEALEDRRGKAKEDHGQLSEKEKLILENKRLKAQLENMATEKAVILKIQELERRNAHKK
;
A
#
# COMPACT_ATOMS: atom_id res chain seq x y z
N MET A 1 -25.37 18.77 33.05
CA MET A 1 -25.36 20.14 32.49
C MET A 1 -24.89 20.11 31.05
N LYS A 2 -25.31 21.08 30.22
CA LYS A 2 -24.92 21.15 28.81
C LYS A 2 -23.59 21.91 28.71
N ARG A 3 -22.49 21.22 28.40
CA ARG A 3 -21.11 21.76 28.27
C ARG A 3 -20.97 23.08 27.50
N TRP A 4 -21.78 23.29 26.48
CA TRP A 4 -21.72 24.53 25.69
C TRP A 4 -22.16 25.76 26.50
N VAL A 5 -23.06 25.60 27.48
CA VAL A 5 -23.49 26.67 28.39
C VAL A 5 -22.36 27.06 29.33
N GLU A 6 -21.67 26.06 29.89
CA GLU A 6 -20.51 26.26 30.77
C GLU A 6 -19.35 26.92 30.03
N ASN A 7 -19.06 26.47 28.80
CA ASN A 7 -18.03 27.07 27.96
C ASN A 7 -18.35 28.53 27.60
N TYR A 8 -19.61 28.85 27.31
CA TYR A 8 -20.03 30.23 27.03
C TYR A 8 -19.95 31.13 28.26
N GLN A 9 -20.32 30.63 29.44
CA GLN A 9 -20.21 31.39 30.70
C GLN A 9 -18.75 31.65 31.08
N LYS A 10 -17.84 30.73 30.77
CA LYS A 10 -16.42 30.83 31.12
C LYS A 10 -15.62 31.67 30.13
N ASP A 11 -15.77 31.38 28.84
CA ASP A 11 -14.89 31.88 27.78
C ASP A 11 -15.66 32.69 26.70
N GLY A 12 -16.95 32.97 26.91
CA GLY A 12 -17.78 33.75 25.99
C GLY A 12 -17.95 33.11 24.60
N ILE A 13 -17.98 33.94 23.55
CA ILE A 13 -18.10 33.47 22.16
C ILE A 13 -16.88 32.64 21.74
N GLU A 14 -15.70 32.92 22.30
CA GLU A 14 -14.47 32.15 22.03
C GLU A 14 -14.58 30.70 22.52
N GLY A 15 -15.28 30.46 23.62
CA GLY A 15 -15.57 29.11 24.15
C GLY A 15 -16.48 28.24 23.25
N LEU A 16 -17.15 28.87 22.29
CA LEU A 16 -17.99 28.21 21.28
C LEU A 16 -17.25 27.91 19.98
N LYS A 17 -16.02 28.43 19.79
CA LYS A 17 -15.22 28.12 18.60
C LYS A 17 -14.73 26.68 18.62
N GLN A 18 -14.77 26.04 17.47
CA GLN A 18 -14.21 24.70 17.29
C GLN A 18 -12.69 24.76 17.46
N LYS A 19 -12.14 23.98 18.40
CA LYS A 19 -10.69 23.86 18.56
C LYS A 19 -10.14 22.99 17.42
N ASP A 20 -9.16 23.53 16.69
CA ASP A 20 -8.56 22.89 15.50
C ASP A 20 -7.57 21.76 15.85
N THR A 21 -7.13 21.67 17.11
CA THR A 21 -6.06 20.75 17.52
C THR A 21 -6.57 19.61 18.39
N HIS A 22 -6.28 18.38 17.96
CA HIS A 22 -6.48 17.18 18.77
C HIS A 22 -5.44 17.15 19.90
N HIS A 23 -5.86 17.42 21.13
CA HIS A 23 -5.00 17.30 22.31
C HIS A 23 -4.51 15.86 22.49
N GLN A 24 -3.20 15.66 22.46
CA GLN A 24 -2.57 14.37 22.74
C GLN A 24 -2.06 14.38 24.17
N TYR A 25 -2.50 13.38 24.95
CA TYR A 25 -2.01 13.17 26.31
C TYR A 25 -0.87 12.14 26.29
N PRO A 26 0.28 12.43 26.93
CA PRO A 26 1.39 11.49 27.06
C PRO A 26 0.95 10.25 27.87
N VAL A 27 1.60 9.11 27.66
CA VAL A 27 1.19 7.83 28.28
C VAL A 27 1.35 7.89 29.79
N GLU A 28 2.43 8.52 30.25
CA GLU A 28 2.78 8.70 31.66
C GLU A 28 1.67 9.41 32.42
N LEU A 29 1.11 10.48 31.83
CA LEU A 29 -0.01 11.23 32.40
C LEU A 29 -1.28 10.37 32.49
N LYS A 30 -1.56 9.55 31.47
CA LYS A 30 -2.74 8.67 31.48
C LYS A 30 -2.63 7.61 32.57
N GLU A 31 -1.42 7.07 32.78
CA GLU A 31 -1.13 6.11 33.83
C GLU A 31 -1.29 6.72 35.21
N GLU A 32 -0.71 7.89 35.45
CA GLU A 32 -0.81 8.60 36.72
C GLU A 32 -2.28 8.88 37.11
N VAL A 33 -3.06 9.43 36.16
CA VAL A 33 -4.49 9.73 36.38
C VAL A 33 -5.28 8.45 36.67
N THR A 34 -4.98 7.36 35.95
CA THR A 34 -5.66 6.08 36.13
C THR A 34 -5.32 5.45 37.49
N GLN A 35 -4.06 5.50 37.90
CA GLN A 35 -3.62 4.99 39.21
C GLN A 35 -4.23 5.81 40.36
N LYS A 36 -4.27 7.14 40.26
CA LYS A 36 -4.94 8.00 41.26
C LYS A 36 -6.43 7.69 41.39
N TYR A 37 -7.11 7.40 40.28
CA TYR A 37 -8.50 6.95 40.32
C TYR A 37 -8.65 5.60 41.02
N LEU A 38 -7.80 4.62 40.68
CA LEU A 38 -7.82 3.28 41.28
C LEU A 38 -7.45 3.26 42.76
N ALA A 39 -6.68 4.25 43.24
CA ALA A 39 -6.40 4.44 44.66
C ALA A 39 -7.65 4.80 45.49
N GLY A 40 -8.77 5.17 44.85
CA GLY A 40 -10.09 5.26 45.48
C GLY A 40 -10.41 6.58 46.18
N TYR A 41 -9.47 7.52 46.27
CA TYR A 41 -9.65 8.80 46.96
C TYR A 41 -10.09 9.96 46.05
N THR A 42 -10.31 9.71 44.76
CA THR A 42 -10.63 10.75 43.77
C THR A 42 -11.79 10.36 42.86
N SER A 43 -12.65 11.33 42.56
CA SER A 43 -13.70 11.19 41.56
C SER A 43 -13.22 11.64 40.18
N TYR A 44 -13.89 11.20 39.11
CA TYR A 44 -13.57 11.64 37.76
C TYR A 44 -13.63 13.17 37.59
N ASP A 45 -14.58 13.84 38.25
CA ASP A 45 -14.71 15.30 38.23
C ASP A 45 -13.53 16.00 38.90
N GLN A 46 -13.04 15.46 40.01
CA GLN A 46 -11.86 16.01 40.70
C GLN A 46 -10.61 15.86 39.83
N LEU A 47 -10.39 14.68 39.24
CA LEU A 47 -9.28 14.43 38.33
C LEU A 47 -9.35 15.30 37.07
N ALA A 48 -10.54 15.50 36.51
CA ALA A 48 -10.73 16.37 35.36
C ALA A 48 -10.35 17.82 35.67
N LYS A 49 -10.63 18.31 36.88
CA LYS A 49 -10.23 19.65 37.33
C LYS A 49 -8.73 19.75 37.63
N GLU A 50 -8.18 18.79 38.35
CA GLU A 50 -6.76 18.74 38.73
C GLU A 50 -5.84 18.72 37.51
N TYR A 51 -6.16 17.88 36.52
CA TYR A 51 -5.36 17.69 35.31
C TYR A 51 -5.83 18.53 34.11
N GLN A 52 -6.78 19.45 34.32
CA GLN A 52 -7.37 20.31 33.29
C GLN A 52 -7.88 19.53 32.06
N ILE A 53 -8.41 18.32 32.30
CA ILE A 53 -8.99 17.49 31.25
C ILE A 53 -10.44 17.93 31.05
N PRO A 54 -10.79 18.55 29.92
CA PRO A 54 -12.13 19.13 29.71
C PRO A 54 -13.22 18.06 29.63
N ASN A 55 -12.83 16.80 29.38
CA ASN A 55 -13.76 15.71 29.22
C ASN A 55 -13.52 14.52 30.15
N ILE A 56 -14.35 14.39 31.18
CA ILE A 56 -14.42 13.24 32.10
C ILE A 56 -14.46 11.88 31.38
N ALA A 57 -15.15 11.79 30.23
CA ALA A 57 -15.22 10.56 29.45
C ALA A 57 -13.85 10.10 28.91
N VAL A 58 -12.88 11.01 28.79
CA VAL A 58 -11.49 10.69 28.42
C VAL A 58 -10.81 9.91 29.55
N ILE A 59 -11.00 10.33 30.80
CA ILE A 59 -10.46 9.65 31.98
C ILE A 59 -11.12 8.29 32.17
N SER A 60 -12.45 8.21 32.05
CA SER A 60 -13.19 6.95 32.12
C SER A 60 -12.70 5.94 31.07
N ARG A 61 -12.39 6.40 29.85
CA ARG A 61 -11.80 5.55 28.80
C ARG A 61 -10.41 5.04 29.17
N TRP A 62 -9.55 5.86 29.78
CA TRP A 62 -8.22 5.43 30.23
C TRP A 62 -8.33 4.35 31.30
N VAL A 63 -9.18 4.56 32.31
CA VAL A 63 -9.44 3.56 33.35
C VAL A 63 -9.93 2.25 32.74
N ALA A 64 -10.91 2.30 31.83
CA ALA A 64 -11.44 1.11 31.17
C ALA A 64 -10.38 0.35 30.36
N LEU A 65 -9.50 1.07 29.65
CA LEU A 65 -8.40 0.46 28.89
C LEU A 65 -7.42 -0.25 29.83
N TYR A 66 -7.00 0.44 30.89
CA TYR A 66 -6.08 -0.08 31.90
C TYR A 66 -6.63 -1.33 32.59
N THR A 67 -7.89 -1.30 33.05
CA THR A 67 -8.54 -2.47 33.69
C THR A 67 -8.74 -3.64 32.73
N SER A 68 -8.85 -3.38 31.42
CA SER A 68 -8.99 -4.42 30.41
C SER A 68 -7.66 -5.02 29.94
N GLY A 69 -6.52 -4.61 30.53
CA GLY A 69 -5.18 -5.04 30.14
C GLY A 69 -4.73 -4.53 28.77
N LYS A 70 -5.40 -3.50 28.23
CA LYS A 70 -5.06 -2.88 26.94
C LYS A 70 -4.12 -1.71 27.18
N SER A 71 -3.18 -1.51 26.26
CA SER A 71 -2.23 -0.39 26.35
C SER A 71 -2.94 0.97 26.26
N LEU A 72 -2.46 1.92 27.08
CA LEU A 72 -2.87 3.33 27.09
C LEU A 72 -2.23 4.14 25.94
N ASP A 73 -1.38 3.49 25.15
CA ASP A 73 -0.77 4.08 23.97
C ASP A 73 -1.78 4.42 22.87
N THR A 74 -1.36 5.36 22.03
CA THR A 74 -2.19 5.92 20.97
C THR A 74 -2.80 4.83 20.09
N THR A 75 -4.11 4.93 19.82
CA THR A 75 -4.96 3.96 19.10
C THR A 75 -4.49 3.60 17.67
N ARG A 76 -3.43 4.26 17.17
CA ARG A 76 -2.77 3.85 15.93
C ARG A 76 -1.99 2.57 16.20
N ARG A 77 -2.60 1.41 15.92
CA ARG A 77 -1.84 0.18 15.65
C ARG A 77 -0.75 0.53 14.64
N LYS A 78 0.50 0.53 15.08
CA LYS A 78 1.65 0.60 14.18
C LYS A 78 1.69 -0.75 13.47
N VAL A 79 0.93 -0.88 12.38
CA VAL A 79 1.01 -2.06 11.52
C VAL A 79 2.39 -2.01 10.90
N ILE A 80 3.30 -2.82 11.45
CA ILE A 80 4.60 -3.05 10.85
C ILE A 80 4.34 -3.93 9.62
N MET A 81 4.02 -3.30 8.49
CA MET A 81 3.97 -4.00 7.22
C MET A 81 5.39 -4.43 6.89
N LYS A 82 5.58 -5.72 6.57
CA LYS A 82 6.82 -6.16 5.92
C LYS A 82 6.90 -5.43 4.59
N ASP A 83 7.97 -4.68 4.37
CA ASP A 83 8.20 -4.06 3.07
C ASP A 83 8.25 -5.17 2.02
N GLY A 84 7.37 -5.08 1.02
CA GLY A 84 7.36 -6.00 -0.10
C GLY A 84 8.65 -5.85 -0.91
N ARG A 85 8.99 -6.89 -1.69
CA ARG A 85 10.08 -6.83 -2.66
C ARG A 85 9.99 -5.55 -3.50
N LYS A 86 11.09 -4.81 -3.54
CA LYS A 86 11.21 -3.63 -4.42
C LYS A 86 11.23 -4.12 -5.87
N THR A 87 10.35 -3.57 -6.69
CA THR A 87 10.25 -3.90 -8.12
C THR A 87 10.40 -2.63 -8.95
N THR A 88 11.14 -2.73 -10.05
CA THR A 88 11.34 -1.61 -11.00
C THR A 88 10.19 -1.51 -12.00
N GLN A 89 10.00 -0.37 -12.65
CA GLN A 89 8.97 -0.21 -13.67
C GLN A 89 9.19 -1.19 -14.85
N LEU A 90 10.44 -1.37 -15.28
CA LEU A 90 10.80 -2.32 -16.33
C LEU A 90 10.42 -3.76 -15.97
N GLU A 91 10.69 -4.18 -14.73
CA GLU A 91 10.31 -5.51 -14.25
C GLU A 91 8.78 -5.67 -14.26
N ARG A 92 8.01 -4.65 -13.86
CA ARG A 92 6.54 -4.68 -13.92
C ARG A 92 6.03 -4.78 -15.35
N ILE A 93 6.64 -4.06 -16.29
CA ILE A 93 6.29 -4.11 -17.72
C ILE A 93 6.56 -5.50 -18.29
N GLU A 94 7.74 -6.07 -18.01
CA GLU A 94 8.13 -7.41 -18.46
C GLU A 94 7.14 -8.45 -17.95
N ILE A 95 6.79 -8.43 -16.67
CA ILE A 95 5.84 -9.36 -16.07
C ILE A 95 4.47 -9.23 -16.73
N ALA A 96 3.98 -8.00 -16.93
CA ALA A 96 2.68 -7.76 -17.54
C ALA A 96 2.62 -8.26 -18.99
N GLN A 97 3.65 -7.97 -19.79
CA GLN A 97 3.76 -8.45 -21.17
C GLN A 97 3.87 -9.98 -21.23
N TRP A 98 4.67 -10.58 -20.33
CA TRP A 98 4.83 -12.03 -20.26
C TRP A 98 3.49 -12.72 -20.00
N ILE A 99 2.69 -12.22 -19.05
CA ILE A 99 1.37 -12.78 -18.73
C ILE A 99 0.40 -12.65 -19.89
N ILE A 100 0.39 -11.51 -20.57
CA ILE A 100 -0.47 -11.30 -21.75
C ILE A 100 -0.08 -12.28 -22.88
N ALA A 101 1.22 -12.49 -23.10
CA ALA A 101 1.72 -13.44 -24.10
C ALA A 101 1.38 -14.90 -23.73
N HIS A 102 1.36 -15.24 -22.44
CA HIS A 102 1.05 -16.58 -21.93
C HIS A 102 -0.43 -16.72 -21.55
N GLN A 103 -1.34 -16.07 -22.28
CA GLN A 103 -2.79 -16.26 -22.16
C GLN A 103 -3.33 -16.07 -20.73
N MET A 104 -2.77 -15.10 -20.00
CA MET A 104 -3.15 -14.76 -18.63
C MET A 104 -2.76 -15.83 -17.60
N ASP A 105 -1.69 -16.58 -17.83
CA ASP A 105 -1.12 -17.51 -16.84
C ASP A 105 -0.41 -16.76 -15.68
N TYR A 106 -1.23 -16.32 -14.72
CA TYR A 106 -0.77 -15.65 -13.51
C TYR A 106 0.04 -16.57 -12.60
N THR A 107 -0.33 -17.86 -12.54
CA THR A 107 0.29 -18.86 -11.66
C THR A 107 1.76 -19.06 -11.98
N THR A 108 2.08 -19.27 -13.25
CA THR A 108 3.46 -19.44 -13.70
C THR A 108 4.25 -18.13 -13.57
N ALA A 109 3.63 -16.97 -13.80
CA ALA A 109 4.28 -15.69 -13.61
C ALA A 109 4.67 -15.42 -12.14
N ILE A 110 3.79 -15.75 -11.20
CA ILE A 110 4.05 -15.58 -9.75
C ILE A 110 5.28 -16.38 -9.33
N GLN A 111 5.38 -17.63 -9.79
CA GLN A 111 6.52 -18.50 -9.50
C GLN A 111 7.79 -18.01 -10.20
N LYS A 112 7.72 -17.70 -11.50
CA LYS A 112 8.85 -17.31 -12.32
C LYS A 112 9.52 -16.02 -11.84
N PHE A 113 8.72 -15.01 -11.46
CA PHE A 113 9.23 -13.70 -11.09
C PHE A 113 9.29 -13.47 -9.57
N ASN A 114 8.77 -14.41 -8.78
CA ASN A 114 8.70 -14.34 -7.31
C ASN A 114 8.07 -13.02 -6.83
N VAL A 115 6.83 -12.80 -7.27
CA VAL A 115 6.03 -11.58 -7.04
C VAL A 115 4.65 -11.92 -6.48
N SER A 116 4.02 -11.01 -5.73
CA SER A 116 2.70 -11.28 -5.16
C SER A 116 1.61 -11.28 -6.24
N GLN A 117 0.68 -12.23 -6.16
CA GLN A 117 -0.50 -12.33 -7.02
C GLN A 117 -1.27 -11.01 -7.13
N GLY A 118 -1.48 -10.31 -6.01
CA GLY A 118 -2.21 -9.04 -5.99
C GLY A 118 -1.49 -7.92 -6.75
N GLN A 119 -0.16 -7.88 -6.66
CA GLN A 119 0.66 -6.91 -7.40
C GLN A 119 0.56 -7.15 -8.90
N VAL A 120 0.72 -8.40 -9.32
CA VAL A 120 0.66 -8.81 -10.73
C VAL A 120 -0.70 -8.48 -11.35
N TYR A 121 -1.80 -8.78 -10.66
CA TYR A 121 -3.14 -8.43 -11.12
C TYR A 121 -3.30 -6.93 -11.33
N SER A 122 -2.86 -6.12 -10.36
CA SER A 122 -2.86 -4.66 -10.47
C SER A 122 -2.02 -4.20 -11.66
N TRP A 123 -0.85 -4.78 -11.89
CA TRP A 123 0.01 -4.38 -13.01
C TRP A 123 -0.63 -4.73 -14.36
N VAL A 124 -1.09 -5.96 -14.57
CA VAL A 124 -1.76 -6.35 -15.83
C VAL A 124 -2.99 -5.48 -16.11
N LYS A 125 -3.79 -5.17 -15.07
CA LYS A 125 -4.94 -4.28 -15.21
C LYS A 125 -4.54 -2.88 -15.67
N LYS A 126 -3.54 -2.27 -15.02
CA LYS A 126 -3.03 -0.93 -15.39
C LYS A 126 -2.43 -0.93 -16.79
N PHE A 127 -1.67 -1.97 -17.13
CA PHE A 127 -1.06 -2.13 -18.43
C PHE A 127 -2.11 -2.19 -19.56
N LYS A 128 -3.23 -2.90 -19.35
CA LYS A 128 -4.34 -2.92 -20.33
C LYS A 128 -5.04 -1.57 -20.49
N GLN A 129 -5.07 -0.74 -19.44
CA GLN A 129 -5.77 0.55 -19.46
C GLN A 129 -4.93 1.70 -20.02
N GLY A 130 -3.63 1.70 -19.78
CA GLY A 130 -2.75 2.82 -20.16
C GLY A 130 -1.33 2.41 -20.58
N GLY A 131 -1.14 1.16 -20.99
CA GLY A 131 0.12 0.67 -21.52
C GLY A 131 1.27 0.68 -20.49
N GLN A 132 2.49 0.87 -20.99
CA GLN A 132 3.72 0.84 -20.20
C GLN A 132 3.82 2.01 -19.21
N GLU A 133 3.29 3.18 -19.59
CA GLU A 133 3.30 4.39 -18.78
C GLU A 133 2.41 4.27 -17.54
N ALA A 134 1.36 3.46 -17.59
CA ALA A 134 0.47 3.21 -16.46
C ALA A 134 1.11 2.40 -15.31
N LEU A 135 2.27 1.78 -15.55
CA LEU A 135 3.02 1.00 -14.54
C LEU A 135 4.06 1.82 -13.77
N GLU A 136 4.21 3.09 -14.13
CA GLU A 136 5.10 4.05 -13.48
C GLU A 136 4.71 4.27 -12.01
N ASP A 137 5.71 4.29 -11.11
CA ASP A 137 5.48 4.59 -9.70
C ASP A 137 5.49 6.10 -9.45
N ARG A 138 4.30 6.69 -9.35
CA ARG A 138 4.13 8.15 -9.17
C ARG A 138 3.97 8.57 -7.70
N ARG A 139 4.21 7.68 -6.75
CA ARG A 139 4.08 8.00 -5.32
C ARG A 139 5.18 8.96 -4.89
N GLY A 140 4.80 10.08 -4.27
CA GLY A 140 5.74 11.08 -3.76
C GLY A 140 6.40 11.97 -4.81
N LYS A 141 6.00 11.87 -6.09
CA LYS A 141 6.47 12.74 -7.17
C LYS A 141 5.42 13.77 -7.56
N ALA A 142 5.82 15.02 -7.80
CA ALA A 142 4.95 16.07 -8.30
C ALA A 142 4.41 15.71 -9.70
N LYS A 143 3.21 16.20 -10.07
CA LYS A 143 2.55 15.88 -11.35
C LYS A 143 3.38 16.24 -12.60
N GLU A 144 4.36 17.12 -12.45
CA GLU A 144 5.20 17.69 -13.50
C GLU A 144 6.52 16.92 -13.69
N ASP A 145 6.91 16.10 -12.71
CA ASP A 145 8.11 15.26 -12.77
C ASP A 145 7.77 13.96 -13.51
N HIS A 146 7.58 14.09 -14.83
CA HIS A 146 7.25 12.98 -15.71
C HIS A 146 8.41 11.98 -15.75
N GLY A 147 8.32 10.90 -14.97
CA GLY A 147 9.22 9.75 -15.02
C GLY A 147 8.99 8.91 -16.28
N GLN A 148 9.03 9.58 -17.44
CA GLN A 148 9.12 8.92 -18.72
C GLN A 148 10.35 8.01 -18.69
N LEU A 149 10.18 6.76 -19.16
CA LEU A 149 11.31 5.85 -19.40
C LEU A 149 12.37 6.63 -20.17
N SER A 150 13.60 6.63 -19.66
CA SER A 150 14.73 7.22 -20.35
C SER A 150 14.80 6.60 -21.75
N GLU A 151 15.24 7.37 -22.75
CA GLU A 151 15.39 6.86 -24.12
C GLU A 151 16.17 5.54 -24.16
N LYS A 152 17.18 5.40 -23.30
CA LYS A 152 17.94 4.17 -23.10
C LYS A 152 17.07 3.00 -22.62
N GLU A 153 16.16 3.23 -21.69
CA GLU A 153 15.25 2.20 -21.16
C GLU A 153 14.22 1.78 -22.22
N LYS A 154 13.72 2.72 -23.02
CA LYS A 154 12.87 2.44 -24.19
C LYS A 154 13.62 1.57 -25.21
N LEU A 155 14.87 1.91 -25.52
CA LEU A 155 15.72 1.13 -26.43
C LEU A 155 15.98 -0.29 -25.90
N ILE A 156 16.23 -0.46 -24.60
CA ILE A 156 16.43 -1.79 -24.00
C ILE A 156 15.18 -2.64 -24.18
N LEU A 157 14.00 -2.05 -23.95
CA LEU A 157 12.73 -2.77 -24.09
C LEU A 157 12.45 -3.15 -25.55
N GLU A 158 12.67 -2.23 -26.49
CA GLU A 158 12.50 -2.50 -27.92
C GLU A 158 13.49 -3.55 -28.41
N ASN A 159 14.77 -3.48 -27.98
CA ASN A 159 15.78 -4.46 -28.34
C ASN A 159 15.42 -5.86 -27.84
N LYS A 160 14.88 -5.96 -26.61
CA LYS A 160 14.42 -7.23 -26.03
C LYS A 160 13.20 -7.77 -26.78
N ARG A 161 12.24 -6.91 -27.13
CA ARG A 161 11.07 -7.27 -27.96
C ARG A 161 11.48 -7.81 -29.32
N LEU A 162 12.36 -7.09 -30.02
CA LEU A 162 12.86 -7.49 -31.34
C LEU A 162 13.64 -8.81 -31.27
N LYS A 163 14.44 -9.03 -30.23
CA LYS A 163 15.13 -10.32 -30.01
C LYS A 163 14.16 -11.48 -29.81
N ALA A 164 13.13 -11.30 -29.01
CA ALA A 164 12.11 -12.34 -28.81
C ALA A 164 11.34 -12.66 -30.11
N GLN A 165 11.03 -11.62 -30.91
CA GLN A 165 10.42 -11.83 -32.23
C GLN A 165 11.35 -12.59 -33.18
N LEU A 166 12.64 -12.23 -33.22
CA LEU A 166 13.64 -12.93 -34.03
C LEU A 166 13.79 -14.40 -33.63
N GLU A 167 13.80 -14.69 -32.33
CA GLU A 167 13.88 -16.05 -31.81
C GLU A 167 12.66 -16.87 -32.22
N ASN A 168 11.44 -16.33 -32.03
CA ASN A 168 10.20 -16.99 -32.46
C ASN A 168 10.22 -17.28 -33.98
N MET A 169 10.56 -16.28 -34.81
CA MET A 169 10.65 -16.47 -36.25
C MET A 169 11.72 -17.51 -36.65
N ALA A 170 12.83 -17.58 -35.92
CA ALA A 170 13.87 -18.58 -36.17
C ALA A 170 13.37 -20.00 -35.84
N THR A 171 12.63 -20.16 -34.73
CA THR A 171 12.03 -21.45 -34.37
C THR A 171 10.96 -21.89 -35.37
N GLU A 172 10.09 -20.97 -35.83
CA GLU A 172 9.09 -21.25 -36.86
C GLU A 172 9.75 -21.71 -38.18
N LYS A 173 10.81 -21.02 -38.62
CA LYS A 173 11.59 -21.42 -39.80
C LYS A 173 12.21 -22.81 -39.63
N ALA A 174 12.77 -23.12 -38.47
CA ALA A 174 13.36 -24.42 -38.21
C ALA A 174 12.32 -25.56 -38.29
N VAL A 175 11.12 -25.32 -37.76
CA VAL A 175 10.00 -26.27 -37.86
C VAL A 175 9.58 -26.48 -39.32
N ILE A 176 9.43 -25.41 -40.10
CA ILE A 176 9.06 -25.49 -41.53
C ILE A 176 10.10 -26.31 -42.32
N LEU A 177 11.39 -26.03 -42.12
CA LEU A 177 12.46 -26.78 -42.79
C LEU A 177 12.42 -28.25 -42.43
N LYS A 178 12.10 -28.57 -41.16
CA LYS A 178 11.98 -29.96 -40.73
C LYS A 178 10.80 -30.68 -41.37
N ILE A 179 9.66 -29.99 -41.52
CA ILE A 179 8.48 -30.54 -42.22
C ILE A 179 8.82 -30.82 -43.69
N GLN A 180 9.42 -29.87 -44.40
CA GLN A 180 9.83 -30.04 -45.80
C GLN A 180 10.81 -31.21 -45.99
N GLU A 181 11.74 -31.39 -45.05
CA GLU A 181 12.66 -32.53 -45.08
C GLU A 181 11.91 -33.87 -44.93
N LEU A 182 10.94 -33.96 -44.02
CA LEU A 182 10.12 -35.15 -43.83
C LEU A 182 9.26 -35.45 -45.06
N GLU A 183 8.65 -34.43 -45.67
CA GLU A 183 7.88 -34.57 -46.91
C GLU A 183 8.76 -35.09 -48.06
N ARG A 184 9.96 -34.52 -48.25
CA ARG A 184 10.92 -35.03 -49.24
C ARG A 184 11.29 -36.48 -48.96
N ARG A 185 11.63 -36.85 -47.72
CA ARG A 185 11.96 -38.23 -47.36
C ARG A 185 10.80 -39.21 -47.62
N ASN A 186 9.55 -38.78 -47.40
CA ASN A 186 8.38 -39.59 -47.67
C ASN A 186 8.08 -39.72 -49.18
N ALA A 187 8.30 -38.66 -49.95
CA ALA A 187 8.14 -38.70 -51.42
C ALA A 187 9.16 -39.64 -52.11
N HIS A 188 10.36 -39.79 -51.55
CA HIS A 188 11.38 -40.72 -52.07
C HIS A 188 11.18 -42.18 -51.63
N LYS A 189 10.24 -42.45 -50.72
CA LYS A 189 9.90 -43.79 -50.24
C LYS A 189 8.66 -44.39 -50.92
N LYS A 190 8.05 -43.66 -51.86
CA LYS A 190 6.85 -44.03 -52.59
C LYS A 190 7.19 -44.30 -54.05
#